data_AF-A0A3D5AVJ2-F1
#
_entry.id   AF-A0A3D5AVJ2-F1
#
_cell.length_a   1.000
_cell.length_b   1.000
_cell.length_c   1.000
_cell.angle_alpha   90.00
_cell.angle_beta   90.00
_cell.angle_gamma   90.00
#
_symmetry.space_group_name_H-M   'P 1'
#
loop_
_entity.id
_entity.type
_entity.pdbx_description
1 polymer ?
#
loop_
_entity_poly.entity_id
_entity_poly.type
_entity_poly.pdbx_seq_one_letter_code
_entity_poly.pdbx_strand_id
1 'polypeptide(L)' 'VEPGDQLRFEVKLTRKIRGIWMYEGSAYVGAELACSAELMCAYREFE' A
#
# COMPACT_ATOMS: atom_id res chain seq x y z
N VAL A 1 -7.31 -7.11 13.18
CA VAL A 1 -5.87 -7.47 13.12
C VAL A 1 -5.38 -7.60 14.54
N GLU A 2 -4.87 -8.76 14.89
CA GLU A 2 -4.48 -9.15 16.25
C GLU A 2 -3.13 -9.89 16.24
N PRO A 3 -2.47 -10.06 17.40
CA PRO A 3 -1.23 -10.85 17.47
C PRO A 3 -1.42 -12.27 16.93
N GLY A 4 -0.52 -12.67 16.02
CA GLY A 4 -0.60 -13.96 15.35
C GLY A 4 -1.16 -13.89 13.92
N ASP A 5 -1.83 -12.79 13.55
CA ASP A 5 -2.26 -12.57 12.17
C ASP A 5 -1.06 -12.36 11.26
N GLN A 6 -1.05 -13.03 10.10
CA GLN A 6 -0.22 -12.62 8.99
C GLN A 6 -0.96 -11.59 8.14
N LEU A 7 -0.49 -10.35 8.17
CA LEU A 7 -1.01 -9.28 7.33
C LEU A 7 -0.28 -9.28 5.98
N ARG A 8 -1.01 -9.63 4.91
CA ARG A 8 -0.51 -9.60 3.52
C ARG A 8 -0.90 -8.29 2.86
N PHE A 9 0.09 -7.52 2.41
CA PHE A 9 -0.14 -6.31 1.64
C PHE A 9 -0.05 -6.58 0.15
N GLU A 10 -1.05 -6.12 -0.59
CA GLU A 10 -1.09 -6.10 -2.04
C GLU A 10 -1.16 -4.63 -2.46
N VAL A 11 -0.09 -4.12 -3.08
CA VAL A 11 0.04 -2.70 -3.41
C VAL A 11 0.31 -2.56 -4.90
N LYS A 12 -0.48 -1.70 -5.55
CA LYS A 12 -0.36 -1.37 -6.96
C LYS A 12 -0.06 0.11 -7.11
N LEU A 13 1.01 0.42 -7.81
CA LEU A 13 1.25 1.78 -8.29
C LEU A 13 0.26 2.09 -9.42
N THR A 14 -0.52 3.16 -9.25
CA THR A 14 -1.53 3.57 -10.24
C THR A 14 -1.06 4.75 -11.08
N ARG A 15 -0.30 5.68 -10.49
CA ARG A 15 0.16 6.89 -11.19
C ARG A 15 1.50 7.39 -10.67
N LYS A 16 2.35 7.87 -11.58
CA LYS A 16 3.53 8.69 -11.26
C LYS A 16 3.43 10.03 -11.98
N ILE A 17 3.58 11.13 -11.26
CA ILE A 17 3.61 12.46 -11.86
C ILE A 17 4.46 13.42 -11.02
N ARG A 18 5.49 14.01 -11.64
CA ARG A 18 6.31 15.08 -11.03
C ARG A 18 6.80 14.75 -9.62
N GLY A 19 7.36 13.55 -9.41
CA GLY A 19 7.84 13.10 -8.11
C GLY A 19 6.76 12.65 -7.13
N ILE A 20 5.48 12.75 -7.47
CA ILE A 20 4.37 12.19 -6.69
C ILE A 20 3.96 10.84 -7.25
N TRP A 21 3.86 9.84 -6.39
CA TRP A 21 3.47 8.48 -6.72
C TRP A 21 2.18 8.15 -5.98
N MET A 22 1.19 7.64 -6.72
CA MET A 22 -0.12 7.23 -6.20
C MET A 22 -0.20 5.71 -6.21
N TYR A 23 -0.70 5.14 -5.12
CA TYR A 23 -0.86 3.70 -4.98
C TYR A 23 -2.27 3.37 -4.51
N GLU A 24 -2.78 2.24 -4.97
CA GLU A 24 -3.89 1.54 -4.35
C GLU A 24 -3.30 0.38 -3.55
N GLY A 25 -3.64 0.29 -2.26
CA GLY A 25 -3.18 -0.76 -1.37
C GLY A 25 -4.35 -1.46 -0.69
N SER A 26 -4.25 -2.79 -0.61
CA SER A 26 -5.14 -3.63 0.18
C SER A 26 -4.31 -4.48 1.14
N ALA A 27 -4.84 -4.70 2.34
CA ALA A 27 -4.24 -5.54 3.37
C ALA A 27 -5.22 -6.65 3.75
N TYR A 28 -4.74 -7.88 3.78
CA TYR A 28 -5.55 -9.08 4.03
C TYR A 28 -5.00 -9.87 5.21
N VAL A 29 -5.89 -10.51 5.98
CA VAL A 29 -5.56 -11.59 6.91
C VAL A 29 -6.18 -12.87 6.36
N GLY A 30 -5.33 -13.79 5.91
CA GLY A 30 -5.77 -14.94 5.11
C GLY A 30 -6.40 -14.49 3.77
N ALA A 31 -7.72 -14.65 3.66
CA ALA A 31 -8.51 -14.22 2.49
C ALA A 31 -9.40 -13.01 2.77
N GLU A 32 -9.51 -12.56 4.03
CA GLU A 32 -10.38 -11.46 4.42
C GLU A 32 -9.66 -10.12 4.26
N LEU A 33 -10.36 -9.13 3.68
CA LEU A 33 -9.86 -7.77 3.55
C LEU A 33 -9.93 -7.06 4.91
N ALA A 34 -8.77 -6.75 5.48
CA ALA A 34 -8.67 -6.05 6.76
C ALA A 34 -8.62 -4.52 6.58
N CYS A 35 -8.03 -4.03 5.49
CA CYS A 35 -7.92 -2.60 5.20
C CYS A 35 -7.69 -2.36 3.71
N SER A 36 -8.18 -1.24 3.19
CA SER A 36 -7.78 -0.71 1.88
C SER A 36 -7.55 0.80 1.97
N ALA A 37 -6.65 1.32 1.14
CA ALA A 37 -6.33 2.74 1.09
C ALA A 37 -5.78 3.16 -0.26
N GLU A 38 -6.01 4.43 -0.60
CA GLU A 38 -5.25 5.14 -1.62
C GLU A 38 -4.13 5.94 -0.95
N LEU A 39 -2.90 5.74 -1.40
CA LEU A 39 -1.71 6.34 -0.84
C LEU A 39 -1.09 7.32 -1.84
N MET A 40 -0.64 8.46 -1.35
CA MET A 40 0.14 9.43 -2.10
C MET A 40 1.52 9.58 -1.44
N CYS A 41 2.59 9.40 -2.21
CA CYS A 41 3.96 9.53 -1.73
C CYS A 41 4.71 10.57 -2.54
N ALA A 42 5.38 11.51 -1.86
CA ALA A 42 6.39 12.35 -2.48
C ALA A 42 7.72 11.57 -2.53
N TYR A 43 8.07 11.07 -3.69
CA TYR A 43 9.28 10.30 -3.91
C TYR A 43 10.50 11.23 -3.99
N ARG A 44 11.56 10.84 -3.29
CA ARG A 44 12.89 11.44 -3.39
C ARG A 44 13.89 10.33 -3.62
N GLU A 45 14.76 10.51 -4.61
CA GLU A 45 15.92 9.64 -4.80
C GLU A 45 16.91 9.92 -3.66
N PHE A 46 17.47 8.86 -3.08
CA PHE A 46 18.58 8.97 -2.14
C PHE A 46 19.89 8.86 -2.93
N GLU A 47 20.81 9.81 -2.72
CA GLU A 47 22.22 9.73 -3.16
C GLU A 47 23.05 8.82 -2.23
#